data_AF-A0A350IMQ3-F1
#
_entry.id   AF-A0A350IMQ3-F1
#
_cell.length_a   1.000
_cell.length_b   1.000
_cell.length_c   1.000
_cell.angle_alpha   90.00
_cell.angle_beta   90.00
_cell.angle_gamma   90.00
#
_symmetry.space_group_name_H-M   'P 1'
#
loop_
_entity.id
_entity.type
_entity.pdbx_description
1 polymer ?
#
loop_
_entity_poly.entity_id
_entity_poly.type
_entity_poly.pdbx_seq_one_letter_code
_entity_poly.pdbx_strand_id
1 'polypeptide(L)'
;MKDEFTNSEWEELLESPKIIFSAISQADDKIQEKEIEAFKNFIKAKRRFSSELMKEILPDDVDQYTLKLDEFNLTPGQIKDKMININRYVTFKLDEKVSKSFKYHLLALAFFIANSSGKLLQEKISDVEFEKLVSIFNYFNLDTHQIMKTTLIEDIIKLV
;
A
#
# COMPACT_ATOMS: atom_id res chain seq x y z
N MET A 1 16.52 -7.60 5.88
CA MET A 1 16.22 -6.46 6.79
C MET A 1 15.44 -6.88 8.02
N LYS A 2 14.83 -8.07 8.04
CA LYS A 2 14.10 -8.60 9.19
C LYS A 2 14.78 -8.41 10.56
N ASP A 3 16.10 -8.60 10.66
CA ASP A 3 16.83 -8.53 11.93
C ASP A 3 16.86 -7.13 12.57
N GLU A 4 16.50 -6.08 11.83
CA GLU A 4 16.33 -4.71 12.36
C GLU A 4 15.03 -4.57 13.19
N PHE A 5 14.09 -5.49 13.03
CA PHE A 5 12.76 -5.45 13.61
C PHE A 5 12.57 -6.53 14.67
N THR A 6 11.75 -6.23 15.68
CA THR A 6 11.18 -7.28 16.54
C THR A 6 10.20 -8.13 15.72
N ASN A 7 9.92 -9.36 16.18
CA ASN A 7 8.98 -10.24 15.49
C ASN A 7 7.61 -9.57 15.28
N SER A 8 7.08 -8.87 16.28
CA SER A 8 5.79 -8.19 16.19
C SER A 8 5.80 -7.04 15.19
N GLU A 9 6.88 -6.25 15.14
CA GLU A 9 7.02 -5.17 14.14
C GLU A 9 7.13 -5.77 12.73
N TRP A 10 7.85 -6.88 12.58
CA TRP A 10 7.99 -7.56 11.30
C TRP A 10 6.66 -8.14 10.81
N GLU A 11 5.87 -8.74 11.69
CA GLU A 11 4.52 -9.23 11.36
C GLU A 11 3.62 -8.09 10.87
N GLU A 12 3.66 -6.93 11.51
CA GLU A 12 2.89 -5.77 11.07
C GLU A 12 3.38 -5.20 9.73
N LEU A 13 4.69 -5.26 9.46
CA LEU A 13 5.23 -4.92 8.13
C LEU A 13 4.77 -5.89 7.05
N LEU A 14 4.73 -7.20 7.33
CA LEU A 14 4.20 -8.22 6.42
C LEU A 14 2.71 -7.96 6.10
N GLU A 15 1.94 -7.43 7.05
CA GLU A 15 0.53 -7.08 6.84
C GLU A 15 0.32 -5.77 6.08
N SER A 16 1.34 -4.89 5.98
CA SER A 16 1.21 -3.55 5.41
C SER A 16 0.56 -3.49 4.02
N PRO A 17 0.81 -4.41 3.07
CA PRO A 17 0.12 -4.39 1.77
C PRO A 17 -1.38 -4.68 1.91
N LYS A 18 -1.78 -5.58 2.82
CA LYS A 18 -3.20 -5.88 3.10
C LYS A 18 -3.89 -4.73 3.83
N ILE A 19 -3.16 -4.02 4.69
CA ILE A 19 -3.66 -2.80 5.35
C ILE A 19 -3.95 -1.72 4.32
N ILE A 20 -3.06 -1.50 3.35
CA ILE A 20 -3.30 -0.59 2.23
C ILE A 20 -4.52 -1.03 1.42
N PHE A 21 -4.62 -2.31 1.09
CA PHE A 21 -5.77 -2.84 0.36
C PHE A 21 -7.07 -2.54 1.10
N SER A 22 -7.17 -2.92 2.38
CA SER A 22 -8.34 -2.67 3.24
C SER A 22 -8.68 -1.17 3.33
N ALA A 23 -7.67 -0.28 3.34
CA ALA A 23 -7.90 1.16 3.39
C ALA A 23 -8.55 1.75 2.13
N ILE A 24 -8.29 1.14 0.96
CA ILE A 24 -8.81 1.62 -0.33
C ILE A 24 -10.10 0.88 -0.70
N SER A 25 -10.08 -0.46 -0.68
CA SER A 25 -11.17 -1.29 -1.19
C SER A 25 -12.45 -1.25 -0.32
N GLN A 26 -12.37 -0.68 0.89
CA GLN A 26 -13.53 -0.50 1.78
C GLN A 26 -14.09 0.92 1.74
N ALA A 27 -13.62 1.77 0.82
CA ALA A 27 -14.17 3.13 0.65
C ALA A 27 -15.68 3.10 0.32
N ASP A 28 -16.12 2.14 -0.50
CA ASP A 28 -17.48 2.05 -1.03
C ASP A 28 -18.26 0.82 -0.51
N ASP A 29 -17.90 0.28 0.67
CA ASP A 29 -18.53 -0.88 1.34
C ASP A 29 -18.56 -2.20 0.54
N LYS A 30 -17.91 -2.27 -0.62
CA LYS A 30 -17.80 -3.49 -1.43
C LYS A 30 -16.44 -3.60 -2.13
N ILE A 31 -15.71 -4.65 -1.77
CA ILE A 31 -14.50 -5.05 -2.47
C ILE A 31 -14.88 -5.54 -3.87
N GLN A 32 -14.23 -5.00 -4.89
CA GLN A 32 -14.43 -5.38 -6.29
C GLN A 32 -13.36 -6.39 -6.75
N GLU A 33 -13.73 -7.31 -7.63
CA GLU A 33 -12.78 -8.29 -8.19
C GLU A 33 -11.58 -7.62 -8.88
N LYS A 34 -11.78 -6.44 -9.48
CA LYS A 34 -10.71 -5.65 -10.10
C LYS A 34 -9.70 -5.13 -9.10
N GLU A 35 -10.12 -4.77 -7.89
CA GLU A 35 -9.21 -4.32 -6.82
C GLU A 35 -8.33 -5.47 -6.36
N ILE A 36 -8.92 -6.65 -6.21
CA ILE A 36 -8.19 -7.87 -5.87
C ILE A 36 -7.19 -8.19 -6.99
N GLU A 37 -7.60 -8.13 -8.26
CA GLU A 37 -6.69 -8.41 -9.38
C GLU A 37 -5.58 -7.35 -9.50
N ALA A 38 -5.88 -6.06 -9.25
CA ALA A 38 -4.88 -5.00 -9.19
C ALA A 38 -3.88 -5.26 -8.05
N PHE A 39 -4.37 -5.61 -6.86
CA PHE A 39 -3.50 -5.98 -5.74
C PHE A 39 -2.61 -7.18 -6.07
N LYS A 40 -3.16 -8.24 -6.67
CA LYS A 40 -2.41 -9.41 -7.15
C LYS A 40 -1.33 -9.01 -8.15
N ASN A 41 -1.65 -8.19 -9.15
CA ASN A 41 -0.70 -7.78 -10.18
C ASN A 41 0.43 -6.93 -9.59
N PHE A 42 0.12 -6.05 -8.64
CA PHE A 42 1.13 -5.30 -7.90
C PHE A 42 2.10 -6.24 -7.16
N ILE A 43 1.59 -7.27 -6.48
CA ILE A 43 2.43 -8.25 -5.79
C ILE A 43 3.31 -9.03 -6.79
N LYS A 44 2.77 -9.46 -7.94
CA LYS A 44 3.52 -10.18 -8.99
C LYS A 44 4.70 -9.35 -9.52
N ALA A 45 4.60 -8.02 -9.49
CA ALA A 45 5.66 -7.11 -9.93
C ALA A 45 6.82 -6.96 -8.92
N LYS A 46 6.78 -7.63 -7.74
CA LYS A 46 7.73 -7.39 -6.64
C LYS A 46 9.20 -7.35 -7.05
N ARG A 47 9.62 -8.25 -7.96
CA ARG A 47 11.03 -8.34 -8.41
C ARG A 47 11.52 -7.09 -9.16
N ARG A 48 10.61 -6.27 -9.68
CA ARG A 48 10.90 -5.04 -10.44
C ARG A 48 11.02 -3.81 -9.55
N PHE A 49 10.55 -3.89 -8.30
CA PHE A 49 10.53 -2.75 -7.39
C PHE A 49 11.93 -2.29 -7.00
N SER A 50 12.06 -1.02 -6.61
CA SER A 50 13.33 -0.47 -6.10
C SER A 50 13.40 -0.47 -4.57
N SER A 51 12.27 -0.70 -3.90
CA SER A 51 12.25 -0.90 -2.45
C SER A 51 12.64 -2.33 -2.11
N GLU A 52 13.81 -2.50 -1.50
CA GLU A 52 14.27 -3.79 -0.99
C GLU A 52 13.32 -4.32 0.09
N LEU A 53 12.83 -3.46 0.98
CA LEU A 53 11.88 -3.89 2.02
C LEU A 53 10.58 -4.39 1.40
N MET A 54 10.07 -3.71 0.35
CA MET A 54 8.85 -4.15 -0.34
C MET A 54 9.05 -5.53 -0.98
N LYS A 55 10.23 -5.81 -1.56
CA LYS A 55 10.55 -7.16 -2.09
C LYS A 55 10.54 -8.23 -1.02
N GLU A 56 11.05 -7.91 0.18
CA GLU A 56 11.19 -8.83 1.30
C GLU A 56 9.85 -9.15 1.95
N ILE A 57 8.96 -8.15 2.08
CA ILE A 57 7.66 -8.37 2.75
C ILE A 57 6.57 -8.92 1.82
N LEU A 58 6.68 -8.72 0.51
CA LEU A 58 5.70 -9.22 -0.43
C LEU A 58 5.86 -10.74 -0.59
N PRO A 59 4.75 -11.50 -0.58
CA PRO A 59 4.78 -12.97 -0.65
C PRO A 59 5.37 -13.45 -1.98
N ASP A 60 5.81 -14.71 -2.01
CA ASP A 60 6.07 -15.41 -3.28
C ASP A 60 4.80 -16.08 -3.81
N ASP A 61 3.98 -16.64 -2.93
CA ASP A 61 2.68 -17.22 -3.28
C ASP A 61 1.57 -16.16 -3.19
N VAL A 62 1.28 -15.56 -4.35
CA VAL A 62 0.28 -14.49 -4.46
C VAL A 62 -1.13 -15.00 -4.17
N ASP A 63 -1.48 -16.19 -4.66
CA ASP A 63 -2.84 -16.71 -4.51
C ASP A 63 -3.14 -17.11 -3.07
N GLN A 64 -2.18 -17.74 -2.38
CA GLN A 64 -2.32 -18.02 -0.95
C GLN A 64 -2.40 -16.73 -0.13
N TYR A 65 -1.57 -15.73 -0.45
CA TYR A 65 -1.56 -14.48 0.31
C TYR A 65 -2.84 -13.67 0.15
N THR A 66 -3.45 -13.73 -1.04
CA THR A 66 -4.69 -13.02 -1.37
C THR A 66 -5.95 -13.81 -1.05
N LEU A 67 -5.81 -15.06 -0.62
CA LEU A 67 -6.90 -15.86 -0.08
C LEU A 67 -7.54 -15.11 1.09
N LYS A 68 -8.87 -14.97 1.07
CA LYS A 68 -9.65 -14.33 2.13
C LYS A 68 -9.30 -12.85 2.38
N LEU A 69 -8.86 -12.12 1.36
CA LEU A 69 -8.67 -10.67 1.44
C LEU A 69 -9.93 -9.93 1.90
N ASP A 70 -11.10 -10.44 1.53
CA ASP A 70 -12.41 -9.96 1.93
C ASP A 70 -12.74 -10.18 3.42
N GLU A 71 -12.05 -11.11 4.08
CA GLU A 71 -12.12 -11.31 5.53
C GLU A 71 -11.17 -10.36 6.29
N PHE A 72 -10.19 -9.74 5.61
CA PHE A 72 -9.24 -8.80 6.20
C PHE A 72 -9.87 -7.40 6.34
N ASN A 73 -10.76 -7.27 7.32
CA ASN A 73 -11.49 -6.03 7.58
C ASN A 73 -10.95 -5.29 8.79
N LEU A 74 -10.40 -4.10 8.55
CA LEU A 74 -9.92 -3.21 9.59
C LEU A 74 -10.81 -1.97 9.67
N THR A 75 -11.15 -1.58 10.90
CA THR A 75 -11.82 -0.30 11.12
C THR A 75 -10.89 0.86 10.75
N PRO A 76 -11.43 2.05 10.40
CA PRO A 76 -10.61 3.23 10.12
C PRO A 76 -9.60 3.58 11.23
N GLY A 77 -9.96 3.35 12.50
CA GLY A 77 -9.06 3.53 13.63
C GLY A 77 -7.89 2.55 13.61
N GLN A 78 -8.14 1.27 13.36
CA GLN A 78 -7.09 0.26 13.25
C GLN A 78 -6.15 0.51 12.07
N ILE A 79 -6.69 0.94 10.92
CA ILE A 79 -5.87 1.30 9.75
C ILE A 79 -4.94 2.46 10.11
N LYS A 80 -5.49 3.53 10.71
CA LYS A 80 -4.69 4.68 11.15
C LYS A 80 -3.57 4.25 12.09
N ASP A 81 -3.88 3.51 13.14
CA ASP A 81 -2.90 3.12 14.17
C ASP A 81 -1.81 2.24 13.57
N LYS A 82 -2.18 1.25 12.76
CA LYS A 82 -1.21 0.36 12.09
C LYS A 82 -0.32 1.12 11.12
N MET A 83 -0.87 2.05 10.35
CA MET A 83 -0.09 2.84 9.38
C MET A 83 0.88 3.81 10.07
N ILE A 84 0.48 4.43 11.17
CA ILE A 84 1.38 5.25 12.00
C ILE A 84 2.50 4.41 12.60
N ASN A 85 2.19 3.20 13.07
CA ASN A 85 3.18 2.26 13.60
C ASN A 85 4.18 1.84 12.51
N ILE A 86 3.70 1.41 11.35
CA ILE A 86 4.55 1.05 10.19
C ILE A 86 5.47 2.23 9.85
N ASN A 87 4.92 3.44 9.72
CA ASN A 87 5.70 4.65 9.46
C ASN A 87 6.80 4.84 10.51
N ARG A 88 6.47 4.69 11.79
CA ARG A 88 7.41 4.80 12.90
C ARG A 88 8.53 3.76 12.78
N TYR A 89 8.20 2.49 12.56
CA TYR A 89 9.17 1.40 12.47
C TYR A 89 10.20 1.68 11.36
N VAL A 90 9.72 1.97 10.15
CA VAL A 90 10.62 2.17 9.01
C VAL A 90 11.37 3.50 9.07
N THR A 91 10.86 4.50 9.79
CA THR A 91 11.55 5.81 9.93
C THR A 91 12.68 5.75 10.94
N PHE A 92 12.51 5.00 12.04
CA PHE A 92 13.50 4.97 13.11
C PHE A 92 14.54 3.85 12.97
N LYS A 93 14.22 2.77 12.23
CA LYS A 93 15.08 1.59 12.16
C LYS A 93 15.82 1.42 10.83
N LEU A 94 15.43 2.17 9.80
CA LEU A 94 16.02 2.04 8.47
C LEU A 94 16.61 3.38 8.03
N ASP A 95 17.57 3.30 7.11
CA ASP A 95 18.08 4.46 6.40
C ASP A 95 16.94 5.21 5.69
N GLU A 96 17.05 6.54 5.66
CA GLU A 96 16.03 7.43 5.07
C GLU A 96 15.65 7.01 3.65
N LYS A 97 16.63 6.63 2.82
CA LYS A 97 16.39 6.18 1.44
C LYS A 97 15.53 4.91 1.39
N VAL A 98 15.80 3.93 2.25
CA VAL A 98 15.06 2.66 2.30
C VAL A 98 13.65 2.91 2.83
N SER A 99 13.54 3.65 3.92
CA SER A 99 12.28 4.08 4.53
C SER A 99 11.38 4.79 3.52
N LYS A 100 11.93 5.79 2.83
CA LYS A 100 11.24 6.57 1.81
C LYS A 100 10.79 5.66 0.67
N SER A 101 11.70 4.90 0.07
CA SER A 101 11.37 3.99 -1.04
C SER A 101 10.21 3.06 -0.69
N PHE A 102 10.23 2.46 0.50
CA PHE A 102 9.14 1.60 0.98
C PHE A 102 7.79 2.32 1.06
N LYS A 103 7.74 3.50 1.69
CA LYS A 103 6.50 4.28 1.78
C LYS A 103 5.96 4.66 0.39
N TYR A 104 6.82 5.04 -0.55
CA TYR A 104 6.40 5.32 -1.94
C TYR A 104 5.82 4.09 -2.65
N HIS A 105 6.32 2.88 -2.38
CA HIS A 105 5.72 1.67 -2.96
C HIS A 105 4.37 1.33 -2.33
N LEU A 106 4.19 1.53 -1.02
CA LEU A 106 2.87 1.36 -0.38
C LEU A 106 1.85 2.39 -0.91
N LEU A 107 2.30 3.61 -1.20
CA LEU A 107 1.46 4.62 -1.86
C LEU A 107 1.14 4.25 -3.29
N ALA A 108 2.13 3.80 -4.07
CA ALA A 108 1.90 3.35 -5.44
C ALA A 108 0.90 2.19 -5.48
N LEU A 109 0.97 1.27 -4.50
CA LEU A 109 -0.03 0.23 -4.33
C LEU A 109 -1.44 0.82 -4.09
N ALA A 110 -1.57 1.78 -3.18
CA ALA A 110 -2.85 2.42 -2.89
C ALA A 110 -3.45 3.11 -4.14
N PHE A 111 -2.62 3.85 -4.89
CA PHE A 111 -3.02 4.47 -6.15
C PHE A 111 -3.40 3.45 -7.22
N PHE A 112 -2.64 2.35 -7.32
CA PHE A 112 -2.89 1.33 -8.31
C PHE A 112 -4.25 0.64 -8.09
N ILE A 113 -4.57 0.34 -6.83
CA ILE A 113 -5.88 -0.23 -6.46
C ILE A 113 -6.99 0.78 -6.75
N ALA A 114 -6.89 2.02 -6.25
CA ALA A 114 -7.93 3.03 -6.44
C ALA A 114 -8.21 3.32 -7.93
N ASN A 115 -7.17 3.34 -8.77
CA ASN A 115 -7.34 3.51 -10.21
C ASN A 115 -8.00 2.31 -10.90
N SER A 116 -7.87 1.10 -10.34
CA SER A 116 -8.49 -0.11 -10.90
C SER A 116 -10.01 -0.16 -10.68
N SER A 117 -10.50 0.57 -9.67
CA SER A 117 -11.91 0.65 -9.26
C SER A 117 -12.73 1.61 -10.14
N GLY A 118 -12.09 2.38 -11.02
CA GLY A 118 -12.76 3.29 -11.95
C GLY A 118 -13.85 2.60 -12.77
N LYS A 119 -15.09 3.10 -12.67
CA LYS A 119 -16.24 2.60 -13.44
C LYS A 119 -16.00 2.81 -14.93
N LEU A 120 -15.64 1.72 -15.62
CA LEU A 120 -15.52 1.37 -17.04
C LEU A 120 -15.50 2.44 -18.17
N LEU A 121 -16.05 3.65 -18.04
CA LEU A 121 -16.14 4.64 -19.12
C LEU A 121 -16.01 6.12 -18.68
N GLN A 122 -15.82 6.45 -17.40
CA GLN A 122 -15.50 7.83 -16.98
C GLN A 122 -14.40 7.86 -15.91
N GLU A 123 -13.45 8.75 -16.12
CA GLU A 123 -12.17 8.90 -15.43
C GLU A 123 -12.30 9.22 -13.94
N LYS A 124 -11.23 8.85 -13.20
CA LYS A 124 -10.76 9.29 -11.88
C LYS A 124 -11.20 8.49 -10.65
N ILE A 125 -10.22 8.36 -9.77
CA ILE A 125 -10.32 8.09 -8.32
C ILE A 125 -11.50 8.90 -7.77
N SER A 126 -12.40 8.26 -7.03
CA SER A 126 -13.54 8.93 -6.41
C SER A 126 -13.07 9.93 -5.33
N ASP A 127 -13.91 10.92 -4.96
CA ASP A 127 -13.57 11.85 -3.88
C ASP A 127 -13.27 11.11 -2.56
N VAL A 128 -14.01 10.02 -2.29
CA VAL A 128 -13.80 9.18 -1.10
C VAL A 128 -12.47 8.44 -1.17
N GLU A 129 -12.14 7.81 -2.30
CA GLU A 129 -10.85 7.14 -2.49
C GLU A 129 -9.69 8.15 -2.42
N PHE A 130 -9.89 9.36 -2.94
CA PHE A 130 -8.92 10.43 -2.85
C PHE A 130 -8.68 10.87 -1.40
N GLU A 131 -9.73 11.03 -0.60
CA GLU A 131 -9.60 11.32 0.84
C GLU A 131 -8.87 10.20 1.60
N LYS A 132 -9.08 8.93 1.22
CA LYS A 132 -8.32 7.79 1.79
C LYS A 132 -6.85 7.85 1.40
N LEU A 133 -6.53 8.16 0.14
CA LEU A 133 -5.15 8.37 -0.31
C LEU A 133 -4.48 9.51 0.46
N VAL A 134 -5.18 10.64 0.64
CA VAL A 134 -4.72 11.76 1.49
C VAL A 134 -4.47 11.33 2.93
N SER A 135 -5.36 10.51 3.49
CA SER A 135 -5.19 9.97 4.85
C SER A 135 -3.94 9.10 4.96
N ILE A 136 -3.71 8.21 3.99
CA ILE A 136 -2.51 7.36 3.93
C ILE A 136 -1.24 8.21 3.82
N PHE A 137 -1.25 9.26 2.99
CA PHE A 137 -0.12 10.20 2.89
C PHE A 137 0.21 10.85 4.23
N ASN A 138 -0.82 11.30 4.93
CA ASN A 138 -0.67 11.92 6.25
C ASN A 138 -0.10 10.94 7.27
N TYR A 139 -0.53 9.67 7.26
CA TYR A 139 0.01 8.66 8.17
C TYR A 139 1.50 8.37 7.93
N PHE A 140 1.98 8.54 6.69
CA PHE A 140 3.39 8.42 6.35
C PHE A 140 4.22 9.69 6.54
N ASN A 141 3.61 10.79 6.99
CA ASN A 141 4.26 12.12 7.07
C ASN A 141 4.93 12.53 5.76
N LEU A 142 4.29 12.22 4.62
CA LEU A 142 4.79 12.61 3.32
C LEU A 142 4.09 13.88 2.84
N ASP A 143 4.85 14.78 2.23
CA ASP A 143 4.30 16.00 1.65
C ASP A 143 3.41 15.66 0.44
N THR A 144 2.10 15.81 0.63
CA THR A 144 1.06 15.57 -0.39
C THR A 144 1.29 16.40 -1.65
N HIS A 145 1.84 17.62 -1.53
CA HIS A 145 2.10 18.49 -2.67
C HIS A 145 3.30 18.00 -3.49
N GLN A 146 4.29 17.43 -2.82
CA GLN A 146 5.45 16.83 -3.49
C GLN A 146 5.07 15.54 -4.20
N ILE A 147 4.14 14.77 -3.64
CA ILE A 147 3.70 13.50 -4.24
C ILE A 147 2.78 13.69 -5.43
N MET A 148 1.84 14.64 -5.39
CA MET A 148 0.99 14.91 -6.55
C MET A 148 1.78 15.45 -7.77
N LYS A 149 3.03 15.86 -7.57
CA LYS A 149 3.94 16.37 -8.61
C LYS A 149 5.03 15.38 -9.01
N THR A 150 5.14 14.24 -8.34
CA THR A 150 6.25 13.32 -8.57
C THR A 150 5.85 12.23 -9.57
N THR A 151 6.68 12.00 -10.58
CA THR A 151 6.53 10.85 -11.48
C THR A 151 6.85 9.54 -10.77
N LEU A 152 7.44 9.57 -9.57
CA LEU A 152 7.89 8.37 -8.87
C LEU A 152 6.77 7.34 -8.64
N ILE A 153 5.55 7.78 -8.31
CA ILE A 153 4.42 6.87 -8.15
C ILE A 153 4.00 6.28 -9.50
N GLU A 154 3.90 7.11 -10.54
CA GLU A 154 3.58 6.66 -11.89
C GLU A 154 4.63 5.69 -12.43
N ASP A 155 5.90 5.94 -12.16
CA ASP A 155 7.02 5.11 -12.60
C ASP A 155 7.03 3.75 -11.89
N ILE A 156 6.62 3.69 -10.61
CA ILE A 156 6.39 2.41 -9.92
C ILE A 156 5.19 1.67 -10.53
N ILE A 157 4.09 2.38 -10.80
CA ILE A 157 2.88 1.79 -11.39
C ILE A 157 3.15 1.21 -12.79
N LYS A 158 3.98 1.85 -13.61
CA LYS A 158 4.37 1.34 -14.94
C LYS A 158 5.10 -0.01 -14.90
N LEU A 159 5.62 -0.42 -13.75
CA LEU A 159 6.30 -1.72 -13.58
C LEU A 159 5.32 -2.87 -13.37
N VAL A 160 4.08 -2.55 -12.99
CA VAL A 160 3.00 -3.50 -12.66
C VAL A 160 2.29 -3.92 -13.93
#